data_AF-A0A6I4MSG6-F1
#
_entry.id   AF-A0A6I4MSG6-F1
#
_cell.length_a   1.000
_cell.length_b   1.000
_cell.length_c   1.000
_cell.angle_alpha   90.00
_cell.angle_beta   90.00
_cell.angle_gamma   90.00
#
_symmetry.space_group_name_H-M   'P 1'
#
loop_
_entity.id
_entity.type
_entity.pdbx_description
1 polymer ?
#
loop_
_entity_poly.entity_id
_entity_poly.type
_entity_poly.pdbx_seq_one_letter_code
_entity_poly.pdbx_strand_id
1 'polypeptide(L)' 'MDGAESKDALLRIERGQATEEELAAVAVTLLSLAAGQRETEEEESGGRSVALWRRRERTSAYQAPHSWR' A
#
# COMPACT_ATOMS: atom_id res chain seq x y z
N MET A 1 -2.82 19.42 -28.60
CA MET A 1 -4.06 18.71 -28.27
C MET A 1 -3.62 17.35 -27.72
N ASP A 2 -3.63 17.02 -26.45
CA ASP A 2 -4.09 17.67 -25.22
C ASP A 2 -3.11 17.18 -24.14
N GLY A 3 -2.27 18.07 -23.62
CA GLY A 3 -1.52 17.82 -22.39
C GLY A 3 -2.49 18.01 -21.23
N ALA A 4 -3.46 17.12 -21.11
CA ALA A 4 -4.42 17.18 -20.02
C ALA A 4 -3.63 17.00 -18.73
N GLU A 5 -3.71 18.02 -17.88
CA GLU A 5 -3.22 18.02 -16.52
C GLU A 5 -3.57 16.69 -15.87
N SER A 6 -2.57 15.82 -15.70
CA SER A 6 -2.70 14.67 -14.82
C SER A 6 -2.83 15.24 -13.41
N LYS A 7 -4.06 15.55 -13.02
CA LYS A 7 -4.49 15.37 -11.64
C LYS A 7 -3.96 14.00 -11.25
N ASP A 8 -2.96 13.96 -10.38
CA ASP A 8 -2.40 12.72 -9.87
C ASP A 8 -3.57 11.88 -9.37
N ALA A 9 -3.90 10.83 -10.13
CA ALA A 9 -5.00 9.97 -9.78
C ALA A 9 -4.64 9.26 -8.48
N LEU A 10 -5.42 9.53 -7.41
CA LEU A 10 -5.12 9.01 -6.07
C LEU A 10 -5.06 7.48 -6.03
N LEU A 11 -5.81 6.81 -6.90
CA LEU A 11 -5.86 5.35 -7.02
C LEU A 11 -5.90 4.95 -8.50
N ARG A 12 -5.18 3.88 -8.85
CA ARG A 12 -5.19 3.27 -10.18
C ARG A 12 -5.71 1.84 -10.09
N ILE A 13 -6.68 1.50 -10.94
CA ILE A 13 -7.25 0.16 -11.04
C ILE A 13 -6.60 -0.58 -12.21
N GLU A 14 -5.86 -1.65 -11.93
CA GLU A 14 -5.15 -2.42 -12.96
C GLU A 14 -6.07 -3.39 -13.73
N ARG A 15 -7.07 -3.94 -13.05
CA ARG A 15 -7.95 -4.98 -13.59
C ARG A 15 -9.34 -4.86 -12.98
N GLY A 16 -10.35 -5.18 -13.78
CA GLY A 16 -11.75 -5.12 -13.36
C GLY A 16 -12.26 -3.67 -13.23
N GLN A 17 -13.40 -3.53 -12.57
CA GLN A 17 -13.99 -2.26 -12.16
C GLN A 17 -14.28 -2.37 -10.67
N ALA A 18 -13.98 -1.32 -9.91
CA ALA A 18 -14.36 -1.25 -8.51
C ALA A 18 -15.67 -0.48 -8.39
N THR A 19 -16.55 -0.91 -7.48
CA THR A 19 -17.73 -0.11 -7.15
C THR A 19 -17.34 1.13 -6.35
N GLU A 20 -18.24 2.09 -6.23
CA GLU A 20 -18.01 3.29 -5.41
C GLU A 20 -17.74 2.92 -3.94
N GLU A 21 -18.46 1.92 -3.43
CA GLU A 21 -18.30 1.42 -2.06
C GLU A 21 -16.93 0.77 -1.84
N GLU A 22 -16.46 -0.02 -2.82
CA GLU A 22 -15.14 -0.65 -2.75
C GLU A 22 -14.02 0.40 -2.79
N LEU A 23 -14.13 1.41 -3.66
CA LEU A 23 -13.20 2.52 -3.72
C LEU A 23 -13.19 3.32 -2.40
N ALA A 24 -14.36 3.61 -1.85
CA ALA A 24 -14.50 4.29 -0.56
C ALA A 24 -13.85 3.50 0.57
N ALA A 25 -14.07 2.18 0.63
CA ALA A 25 -13.48 1.31 1.66
C ALA A 25 -11.94 1.33 1.60
N VAL A 26 -11.36 1.25 0.40
CA VAL A 26 -9.90 1.35 0.22
C VAL A 26 -9.39 2.72 0.65
N ALA A 27 -10.04 3.79 0.22
CA ALA A 27 -9.64 5.15 0.58
C ALA A 27 -9.67 5.38 2.11
N VAL A 28 -10.77 4.99 2.78
CA VAL A 28 -10.90 5.06 4.25
C VAL A 28 -9.80 4.26 4.93
N THR A 29 -9.55 3.03 4.48
CA THR A 29 -8.52 2.17 5.05
C THR A 29 -7.13 2.83 4.97
N LEU A 30 -6.77 3.37 3.80
CA LEU A 30 -5.49 4.06 3.61
C LEU A 30 -5.37 5.31 4.50
N LEU A 31 -6.44 6.09 4.63
CA LEU A 31 -6.46 7.26 5.51
C LEU A 31 -6.34 6.88 6.99
N SER A 32 -7.03 5.82 7.43
CA SER A 32 -6.92 5.31 8.81
C SER A 32 -5.52 4.81 9.11
N LEU A 33 -4.88 4.10 8.18
CA LEU A 33 -3.49 3.65 8.34
C LEU A 33 -2.53 4.84 8.41
N ALA A 34 -2.69 5.84 7.53
CA ALA A 34 -1.87 7.04 7.54
C ALA A 34 -2.04 7.84 8.85
N ALA A 35 -3.25 7.88 9.42
CA ALA A 35 -3.50 8.51 10.71
C ALA A 35 -2.77 7.77 11.85
N GLY A 36 -2.87 6.44 11.91
CA GLY A 36 -2.19 5.64 12.94
C GLY A 36 -0.66 5.64 12.84
N GLN A 37 -0.11 5.79 11.63
CA GLN A 37 1.35 5.94 11.45
C GLN A 37 1.89 7.24 12.07
N ARG A 38 1.15 8.34 11.98
CA ARG A 38 1.57 9.64 12.56
C ARG A 38 1.65 9.58 14.08
N GLU A 39 0.77 8.83 14.73
CA GLU A 39 0.80 8.59 16.18
C GLU A 39 2.03 7.74 16.58
N THR A 40 2.44 6.80 15.72
CA THR A 40 3.62 5.95 15.97
C THR A 40 4.94 6.70 15.75
N GLU A 41 5.01 7.60 14.77
CA GLU A 41 6.21 8.41 14.49
C GLU A 41 6.59 9.36 15.64
N GLU A 42 5.61 9.84 16.42
CA GLU A 42 5.88 10.63 17.63
C GLU A 42 6.54 9.79 18.75
N GLU A 43 6.22 8.50 18.83
CA GLU A 43 6.81 7.55 19.79
C GLU A 43 8.16 6.95 19.31
N GLU A 44 8.36 6.81 17.99
CA GLU A 44 9.52 6.13 17.38
C GLU A 44 10.70 7.04 17.03
N SER A 45 10.72 8.31 17.46
CA SER A 45 11.85 9.23 17.28
C SER A 45 13.21 8.73 17.84
N GLY A 46 13.25 7.56 18.50
CA GLY A 46 14.46 6.85 18.92
C GLY A 46 14.81 5.54 18.18
N GLY A 47 14.01 5.03 17.25
CA GLY A 47 14.23 3.68 16.71
C GLY A 47 13.59 3.46 15.35
N ARG A 48 14.39 3.59 14.30
CA ARG A 48 14.02 3.35 12.89
C ARG A 48 13.17 2.06 12.77
N SER A 49 11.91 2.17 12.37
CA SER A 49 11.04 1.03 12.13
C SER A 49 11.69 0.11 11.09
N VAL A 50 12.12 -1.06 11.55
CA VAL A 50 12.66 -2.08 10.65
C VAL A 50 11.45 -2.72 10.00
N ALA A 51 11.12 -2.25 8.81
CA ALA A 51 10.08 -2.80 7.96
C ALA A 51 10.13 -4.35 8.04
N LEU A 52 9.09 -4.98 8.61
CA LEU A 52 9.01 -6.43 8.89
C LEU A 52 8.93 -7.30 7.63
N TRP A 53 9.23 -6.72 6.46
CA TRP A 53 9.46 -7.43 5.22
C TRP A 53 10.55 -8.45 5.52
N ARG A 54 10.15 -9.71 5.66
CA ARG A 54 11.11 -10.79 5.91
C ARG A 54 12.14 -10.71 4.80
N ARG A 55 13.37 -10.38 5.20
CA ARG A 55 14.58 -10.44 4.39
C ARG A 55 14.47 -11.66 3.48
N ARG A 56 14.37 -11.44 2.17
CA ARG A 56 14.16 -12.49 1.16
C ARG A 56 15.19 -13.60 1.24
N GLU A 57 16.36 -13.34 1.82
CA GLU A 57 17.39 -14.35 2.15
C GLU A 57 16.91 -15.43 3.15
N ARG A 58 15.80 -15.21 3.87
CA ARG A 58 15.13 -16.20 4.75
C ARG A 58 13.84 -16.77 4.17
N THR A 59 13.42 -16.34 2.99
CA THR A 59 12.32 -16.98 2.25
C THR A 59 12.91 -18.13 1.45
N SER A 60 12.33 -19.33 1.58
CA SER A 60 12.72 -20.50 0.79
C SER A 60 12.94 -20.12 -0.67
N ALA A 61 14.10 -20.49 -1.24
CA ALA A 61 14.49 -20.13 -2.60
C ALA A 61 13.56 -20.72 -3.68
N TYR A 62 12.64 -21.60 -3.29
CA TYR A 62 11.62 -22.13 -4.17
C TYR A 62 10.23 -21.74 -3.67
N GLN A 63 9.52 -21.00 -4.51
CA GLN A 63 8.11 -20.70 -4.40
C GLN A 63 7.42 -21.28 -5.64
N ALA A 64 6.39 -22.10 -5.45
CA ALA A 64 5.78 -22.84 -6.54
C ALA A 64 5.15 -21.87 -7.57
N PRO A 65 5.20 -22.16 -8.89
CA PRO A 65 4.74 -21.24 -9.94
C PRO A 65 3.27 -20.79 -9.84
N HIS A 66 2.46 -21.50 -9.05
CA HIS A 66 1.03 -21.25 -8.85
C HIS A 66 0.70 -20.63 -7.49
N SER A 67 1.69 -20.27 -6.67
CA SER A 67 1.43 -19.52 -5.44
C SER A 67 1.49 -18.03 -5.74
N TRP A 68 0.37 -17.47 -6.18
CA TRP A 68 0.23 -16.03 -6.29
C TRP A 68 -0.34 -15.53 -4.97
N ARG A 69 0.57 -15.01 -4.16
CA ARG A 69 0.33 -13.78 -3.42
C ARG A 69 0.63 -12.63 -4.37
#